data_AF-A0A3D2Y151-F1
#
_entry.id   AF-A0A3D2Y151-F1
#
_cell.length_a   1.000
_cell.length_b   1.000
_cell.length_c   1.000
_cell.angle_alpha   90.00
_cell.angle_beta   90.00
_cell.angle_gamma   90.00
#
_symmetry.space_group_name_H-M   'P 1'
#
loop_
_entity.id
_entity.type
_entity.pdbx_description
1 polymer ?
#
loop_
_entity_poly.entity_id
_entity_poly.type
_entity_poly.pdbx_seq_one_letter_code
_entity_poly.pdbx_strand_id
1 'polypeptide(L)'
;MTASLNKVTDTSTRHFRFFDFVLAATCILIVCSNIIGAGKVAEIAGFTFGAGVIFFPLSYVLGDVLTEVYGYQRARRAIWAGFFAAGFAAFMAWFITEMPPAPGWNEDLGGGLSRQDSFAMNF
;
A
#
# COMPACT_ATOMS: atom_id res chain seq x y z
N MET A 1 -30.59 13.28 -52.83
CA MET A 1 -29.25 12.91 -52.30
C MET A 1 -28.96 13.70 -51.04
N THR A 2 -29.50 13.31 -49.88
CA THR A 2 -29.15 13.89 -48.57
C THR A 2 -29.39 12.84 -47.49
N ALA A 3 -28.52 11.83 -47.44
CA ALA A 3 -28.42 10.96 -46.27
C ALA A 3 -27.69 11.77 -45.18
N SER A 4 -28.45 12.24 -44.19
CA SER A 4 -27.93 12.90 -42.99
C SER A 4 -27.07 11.89 -42.22
N LEU A 5 -25.75 12.08 -42.29
CA LEU A 5 -24.75 11.44 -41.42
C LEU A 5 -24.94 12.01 -40.01
N ASN A 6 -25.89 11.45 -39.26
CA ASN A 6 -26.01 11.70 -37.83
C ASN A 6 -25.84 10.38 -37.09
N LYS A 7 -25.07 10.46 -36.00
CA LYS A 7 -24.88 9.45 -34.94
C LYS A 7 -23.61 8.58 -35.06
N VAL A 8 -22.44 9.23 -35.04
CA VAL A 8 -21.25 8.62 -34.43
C VAL A 8 -20.61 9.60 -33.47
N THR A 9 -21.13 9.66 -32.25
CA THR A 9 -20.39 10.09 -31.07
C THR A 9 -21.19 9.68 -29.83
N ASP A 10 -21.45 8.38 -29.70
CA ASP A 10 -21.69 7.83 -28.37
C ASP A 10 -20.32 7.66 -27.72
N THR A 11 -19.74 8.76 -27.25
CA THR A 11 -18.57 8.73 -26.39
C THR A 11 -19.05 8.26 -25.03
N SER A 12 -19.44 6.98 -24.93
CA SER A 12 -19.74 6.37 -23.66
C SER A 12 -18.51 6.57 -22.78
N THR A 13 -18.64 7.47 -21.80
CA THR A 13 -17.66 7.60 -20.72
C THR A 13 -17.65 6.25 -20.04
N ARG A 14 -16.71 5.37 -20.41
CA ARG A 14 -16.51 4.08 -19.75
C ARG A 14 -16.17 4.37 -18.30
N HIS A 15 -17.20 4.37 -17.46
CA HIS A 15 -17.09 4.41 -16.02
C HIS A 15 -16.49 3.08 -15.60
N PHE A 16 -15.19 3.10 -15.39
CA PHE A 16 -14.46 1.98 -14.83
C PHE A 16 -14.83 1.82 -13.36
N ARG A 17 -15.92 1.08 -13.10
CA ARG A 17 -16.51 0.88 -11.76
C ARG A 17 -15.53 0.30 -10.73
N PHE A 18 -14.42 -0.28 -11.17
CA PHE A 18 -13.42 -0.91 -10.29
C PHE A 18 -12.10 -0.16 -10.19
N PHE A 19 -11.92 0.97 -10.87
CA PHE A 19 -10.67 1.72 -10.82
C PHE A 19 -10.34 2.18 -9.39
N ASP A 20 -11.32 2.66 -8.65
CA ASP A 20 -11.10 3.16 -7.28
C ASP A 20 -10.69 2.05 -6.32
N PHE A 21 -11.22 0.83 -6.51
CA PHE A 21 -10.81 -0.35 -5.73
C PHE A 21 -9.36 -0.75 -6.05
N VAL A 22 -8.97 -0.73 -7.32
CA VAL A 22 -7.59 -1.05 -7.72
C VAL A 22 -6.63 0.02 -7.21
N LEU A 23 -7.00 1.31 -7.30
CA LEU A 23 -6.21 2.41 -6.74
C LEU A 23 -6.03 2.27 -5.22
N ALA A 24 -7.11 1.99 -4.49
CA ALA A 24 -7.07 1.78 -3.05
C ALA A 24 -6.19 0.57 -2.70
N ALA A 25 -6.35 -0.55 -3.42
CA ALA A 25 -5.53 -1.75 -3.24
C ALA A 25 -4.04 -1.46 -3.49
N THR A 26 -3.69 -0.72 -4.55
CA THR A 26 -2.31 -0.30 -4.82
C THR A 26 -1.74 0.53 -3.67
N CYS A 27 -2.49 1.51 -3.14
CA CYS A 27 -2.04 2.32 -2.00
C CYS A 27 -1.81 1.46 -0.76
N ILE A 28 -2.76 0.56 -0.46
CA ILE A 28 -2.65 -0.37 0.68
C ILE A 28 -1.42 -1.25 0.53
N LEU A 29 -1.19 -1.84 -0.65
CA LEU A 29 -0.03 -2.71 -0.86
C LEU A 29 1.29 -1.97 -0.69
N ILE A 30 1.42 -0.77 -1.24
CA ILE A 30 2.65 0.05 -1.10
C ILE A 30 2.92 0.36 0.37
N VAL A 31 1.89 0.78 1.11
CA VAL A 31 2.05 1.12 2.55
C VAL A 31 2.38 -0.14 3.36
N CYS A 32 1.62 -1.22 3.18
CA CYS A 32 1.84 -2.48 3.89
C CYS A 32 3.21 -3.09 3.57
N SER A 33 3.65 -3.08 2.31
CA SER A 33 4.95 -3.63 1.93
C SER A 33 6.09 -2.86 2.58
N ASN A 34 5.95 -1.54 2.73
CA ASN A 34 6.97 -0.71 3.37
C ASN A 34 7.02 -0.93 4.88
N ILE A 35 5.87 -1.07 5.55
CA ILE A 35 5.80 -1.29 7.00
C ILE A 35 6.24 -2.72 7.37
N ILE A 36 5.64 -3.72 6.72
CA ILE A 36 5.88 -5.14 7.04
C ILE A 36 7.24 -5.59 6.50
N GLY A 37 7.63 -5.12 5.33
CA GLY A 37 8.91 -5.46 4.72
C GLY A 37 10.12 -4.93 5.48
N ALA A 38 10.01 -3.73 6.06
CA ALA A 38 11.04 -3.19 6.93
C ALA A 38 11.00 -3.81 8.33
N GLY A 39 9.80 -4.16 8.82
CA GLY A 39 9.60 -4.67 10.17
C GLY A 39 10.09 -6.09 10.40
N LYS A 40 9.97 -6.98 9.38
CA LYS A 40 10.16 -8.41 9.60
C LYS A 40 10.95 -9.10 8.50
N VAL A 41 11.96 -9.85 8.92
CA VAL A 41 12.62 -10.86 8.09
C VAL A 41 12.00 -12.22 8.39
N ALA A 42 11.51 -12.90 7.36
CA ALA A 42 10.90 -14.22 7.45
C ALA A 42 11.88 -15.29 6.94
N GLU A 43 11.78 -16.49 7.51
CA GLU A 43 12.47 -17.67 7.01
C GLU A 43 11.45 -18.77 6.73
N ILE A 44 11.48 -19.31 5.51
CA ILE A 44 10.66 -20.45 5.11
C ILE A 44 11.56 -21.47 4.43
N ALA A 45 11.57 -22.70 4.94
CA ALA A 45 12.34 -23.82 4.37
C ALA A 45 13.83 -23.49 4.14
N GLY A 46 14.46 -22.72 5.04
CA GLY A 46 15.87 -22.32 4.94
C GLY A 46 16.15 -21.12 4.04
N PHE A 47 15.11 -20.48 3.48
CA PHE A 47 15.23 -19.24 2.71
C PHE A 47 14.82 -18.04 3.54
N THR A 48 15.77 -17.14 3.79
CA THR A 48 15.56 -15.89 4.53
C THR A 48 15.24 -14.75 3.56
N PHE A 49 14.13 -14.04 3.78
CA PHE A 49 13.71 -12.91 2.95
C PHE A 49 12.91 -11.88 3.77
N GLY A 50 12.90 -10.63 3.32
CA GLY A 50 12.02 -9.61 3.94
C GLY A 50 10.55 -9.98 3.73
N ALA A 51 9.74 -9.98 4.78
CA ALA A 51 8.33 -10.39 4.72
C ALA A 51 7.51 -9.58 3.68
N GLY A 52 7.99 -8.37 3.34
CA GLY A 52 7.46 -7.51 2.30
C GLY A 52 7.45 -8.12 0.89
N VAL A 53 8.31 -9.11 0.62
CA VAL A 53 8.39 -9.77 -0.70
C VAL A 53 7.09 -10.49 -1.06
N ILE A 54 6.30 -10.92 -0.07
CA ILE A 54 5.01 -11.59 -0.30
C ILE A 54 4.00 -10.65 -0.99
N PHE A 55 4.14 -9.34 -0.85
CA PHE A 55 3.27 -8.35 -1.51
C PHE A 55 3.63 -8.14 -3.00
N PHE A 56 4.81 -8.59 -3.43
CA PHE A 56 5.34 -8.31 -4.76
C PHE A 56 4.56 -8.97 -5.91
N PRO A 57 4.15 -10.26 -5.83
CA PRO A 57 3.32 -10.87 -6.87
C PRO A 57 1.98 -10.15 -7.05
N LEU A 58 1.37 -9.71 -5.93
CA LEU A 58 0.09 -9.02 -5.96
C LEU A 58 0.23 -7.59 -6.51
N SER A 59 1.30 -6.88 -6.17
CA SER A 59 1.55 -5.54 -6.71
C SER A 59 1.81 -5.57 -8.21
N TYR A 60 2.46 -6.62 -8.74
CA TYR A 60 2.63 -6.81 -10.18
C TYR A 60 1.30 -6.95 -10.91
N VAL A 61 0.43 -7.85 -10.45
CA VAL A 61 -0.88 -8.05 -11.10
C VAL A 61 -1.68 -6.76 -11.12
N LEU A 62 -1.69 -5.99 -10.02
CA LEU A 62 -2.37 -4.70 -9.99
C LEU A 62 -1.70 -3.66 -10.90
N GLY A 63 -0.37 -3.65 -10.98
CA GLY A 63 0.40 -2.76 -11.85
C GLY A 63 0.13 -3.00 -13.33
N ASP A 64 0.10 -4.27 -13.73
CA ASP A 64 -0.21 -4.70 -15.10
C ASP A 64 -1.66 -4.32 -15.44
N VAL A 65 -2.61 -4.65 -14.57
CA VAL A 65 -4.03 -4.26 -14.74
C VAL A 65 -4.19 -2.74 -14.83
N LEU A 66 -3.46 -1.96 -14.01
CA LEU A 66 -3.49 -0.49 -14.06
C LEU A 66 -3.04 0.05 -15.41
N THR A 67 -1.95 -0.49 -15.95
CA THR A 67 -1.34 0.02 -17.18
C THR A 67 -2.04 -0.50 -18.44
N GLU A 68 -2.48 -1.76 -18.45
CA GLU A 68 -3.11 -2.41 -19.60
C GLU A 68 -4.63 -2.18 -19.71
N VAL A 69 -5.36 -2.22 -18.58
CA VAL A 69 -6.84 -2.11 -18.59
C VAL A 69 -7.29 -0.65 -18.46
N TYR A 70 -6.69 0.10 -17.52
CA TYR A 70 -7.12 1.46 -17.20
C TYR A 70 -6.31 2.55 -17.94
N GLY A 71 -5.15 2.16 -18.48
CA GLY A 71 -4.27 2.99 -19.29
C GLY A 71 -3.32 3.89 -18.47
N TYR A 72 -2.26 4.35 -19.14
CA TYR A 72 -1.15 5.10 -18.52
C TYR A 72 -1.59 6.34 -17.72
N GLN A 73 -2.54 7.12 -18.23
CA GLN A 73 -2.98 8.36 -17.55
C GLN A 73 -3.58 8.08 -16.16
N ARG A 74 -4.32 6.97 -16.02
CA ARG A 74 -4.93 6.55 -14.75
C ARG A 74 -3.93 5.84 -13.85
N ALA A 75 -3.08 4.99 -14.43
CA ALA A 75 -1.98 4.34 -13.72
C ALA A 75 -1.08 5.37 -13.02
N ARG A 76 -0.70 6.46 -13.72
CA ARG A 76 0.09 7.56 -13.13
C ARG A 76 -0.57 8.13 -11.87
N ARG A 77 -1.89 8.30 -11.86
CA ARG A 77 -2.61 8.81 -10.67
C ARG A 77 -2.51 7.84 -9.51
N ALA A 78 -2.66 6.54 -9.74
CA ALA A 78 -2.52 5.53 -8.70
C ALA A 78 -1.10 5.51 -8.10
N ILE A 79 -0.06 5.64 -8.93
CA ILE A 79 1.33 5.72 -8.45
C ILE A 79 1.55 6.97 -7.58
N TRP A 80 1.09 8.14 -8.01
CA TRP A 80 1.21 9.36 -7.20
C TRP A 80 0.41 9.25 -5.90
N ALA A 81 -0.80 8.70 -5.93
CA ALA A 81 -1.61 8.47 -4.73
C ALA A 81 -0.90 7.53 -3.75
N GLY A 82 -0.35 6.41 -4.24
CA GLY A 82 0.41 5.47 -3.43
C GLY A 82 1.69 6.08 -2.83
N PHE A 83 2.40 6.91 -3.60
CA PHE A 83 3.56 7.65 -3.12
C PHE A 83 3.21 8.61 -1.99
N PHE A 84 2.15 9.41 -2.15
CA PHE A 84 1.69 10.31 -1.07
C PHE A 84 1.17 9.54 0.14
N ALA A 85 0.49 8.40 -0.05
CA ALA A 85 0.05 7.54 1.03
C ALA A 85 1.25 6.99 1.83
N ALA A 86 2.30 6.54 1.15
CA ALA A 86 3.52 6.07 1.78
C ALA A 86 4.25 7.19 2.53
N GLY A 87 4.37 8.38 1.93
CA GLY A 87 4.97 9.55 2.57
C GLY A 87 4.19 9.99 3.81
N PHE A 88 2.86 9.97 3.75
CA PHE A 88 2.01 10.26 4.91
C PHE A 88 2.16 9.21 6.01
N ALA A 89 2.20 7.92 5.66
CA ALA A 89 2.44 6.85 6.61
C ALA A 89 3.80 7.01 7.32
N ALA A 90 4.85 7.34 6.57
CA ALA A 90 6.17 7.62 7.13
C ALA A 90 6.18 8.85 8.06
N PHE A 91 5.51 9.94 7.66
CA PHE A 91 5.35 11.13 8.49
C PHE A 91 4.60 10.83 9.79
N MET A 92 3.49 10.08 9.70
CA MET A 92 2.71 9.69 10.88
C MET A 92 3.50 8.77 11.81
N ALA A 93 4.26 7.82 11.26
CA ALA A 93 5.14 6.97 12.04
C ALA A 93 6.17 7.80 12.82
N TRP A 94 6.87 8.72 12.15
CA TRP A 94 7.80 9.64 12.79
C TRP A 94 7.12 10.49 13.88
N PHE A 95 5.97 11.10 13.56
CA PHE A 95 5.25 11.97 14.50
C PHE A 95 4.78 11.23 15.75
N ILE A 96 4.27 10.00 15.61
CA ILE A 96 3.81 9.19 16.74
C ILE A 96 4.98 8.72 17.60
N THR A 97 6.14 8.38 17.00
CA THR A 97 7.31 7.93 17.77
C THR A 97 7.92 9.01 18.65
N GLU A 98 7.70 10.29 18.33
CA GLU A 98 8.16 11.43 19.15
C GLU A 98 7.25 11.70 20.37
N MET A 99 6.04 11.13 20.40
CA MET A 99 5.13 11.34 21.53
C MET A 99 5.59 10.54 22.75
N PRO A 100 5.55 11.12 23.96
CA PRO A 100 5.88 10.39 25.16
C PRO A 100 4.87 9.23 25.37
N PRO A 101 5.35 8.04 25.75
CA PRO A 101 4.47 6.91 26.03
C PRO A 101 3.56 7.24 27.23
N ALA A 102 2.34 6.71 27.22
CA ALA A 102 1.40 6.90 28.32
C ALA A 102 1.99 6.34 29.64
N PRO A 103 1.66 6.95 30.80
CA PRO A 103 2.01 6.39 32.10
C PRO A 103 1.55 4.92 32.19
N GLY A 104 2.46 4.02 32.55
CA GLY A 104 2.18 2.59 32.67
C GLY A 104 2.38 1.74 31.41
N TRP A 105 2.63 2.35 30.24
CA TRP A 105 2.84 1.60 28.99
C TRP A 105 4.14 0.79 29.00
N ASN A 106 5.24 1.43 29.38
CA ASN A 106 6.58 0.83 29.46
C ASN A 106 6.90 0.24 30.84
N GLU A 107 5.87 -0.15 31.59
CA GLU A 107 6.10 -0.94 32.81
C GLU A 107 6.74 -2.28 32.45
N ASP A 108 7.75 -2.64 33.24
CA ASP A 108 8.41 -3.94 33.16
C ASP A 108 7.38 -5.04 33.47
N LEU A 109 7.22 -5.99 32.54
CA LEU A 109 6.34 -7.14 32.69
C LEU A 109 6.93 -8.22 33.62
N GLY A 110 8.18 -8.02 34.06
CA GLY A 110 8.98 -8.96 34.81
C GLY A 110 10.15 -9.46 33.96
N GLY A 111 11.37 -9.38 34.50
CA GLY A 111 12.59 -9.81 33.82
C GLY A 111 13.31 -8.72 33.02
N GLY A 112 12.96 -7.44 33.21
CA GLY A 112 13.61 -6.32 32.53
C GLY A 112 13.09 -6.08 31.11
N LEU A 113 11.90 -6.58 30.78
CA LEU A 113 11.28 -6.48 29.45
C LEU A 113 10.02 -5.63 29.56
N SER A 114 10.04 -4.43 28.99
CA SER A 114 8.82 -3.65 28.84
C SER A 114 7.94 -4.22 27.71
N ARG A 115 6.65 -3.84 27.68
CA ARG A 115 5.75 -4.18 26.57
C ARG A 115 6.28 -3.69 25.22
N GLN A 116 6.91 -2.51 25.20
CA GLN A 116 7.47 -1.92 23.99
C GLN A 116 8.70 -2.69 23.51
N ASP A 117 9.57 -3.15 24.42
CA ASP A 117 10.73 -4.00 24.07
C ASP A 117 10.27 -5.35 23.53
N SER A 118 9.25 -5.94 24.15
CA SER A 118 8.66 -7.19 23.70
C SER A 118 8.08 -7.05 22.30
N PHE A 119 7.43 -5.92 21.99
CA PHE A 119 6.96 -5.64 20.64
C PHE A 119 8.13 -5.48 19.66
N ALA A 120 9.15 -4.70 20.01
CA ALA A 120 10.31 -4.46 19.15
C ALA A 120 11.14 -5.72 18.86
N MET A 121 11.14 -6.71 19.76
CA MET A 121 11.83 -7.99 19.56
C MET A 121 11.03 -8.99 18.72
N ASN A 122 9.69 -8.89 18.71
CA ASN A 122 8.80 -9.85 18.04
C ASN A 122 8.20 -9.34 16.72
N PHE A 123 8.27 -8.03 16.50
CA PHE A 123 7.98 -7.40 15.22
C PHE A 123 9.11 -7.69 14.25
#